data_AF-A0AA38BRR6-F1
#
_entry.id   AF-A0AA38BRR6-F1
#
_cell.length_a   1.000
_cell.length_b   1.000
_cell.length_c   1.000
_cell.angle_alpha   90.00
_cell.angle_beta   90.00
_cell.angle_gamma   90.00
#
_symmetry.space_group_name_H-M   'P 1'
#
loop_
_entity.id
_entity.type
_entity.pdbx_description
1 polymer ?
#
loop_
_entity_poly.entity_id
_entity_poly.type
_entity_poly.pdbx_seq_one_letter_code
_entity_poly.pdbx_strand_id
1 'polypeptide(L)'
;VATLIRYNAGKVVLCIGDGANDVSMIQAAHIGIAVRGQEGMQAVMASDFAISQFRFLTDLLLVHGRLSYVRISKVLTYVFYKNITLIMTQFWFTLFCGYSTTNFYDDWYQSLYNVLFTSLPVFAIGIFDQDVSVEMSKQCPQLYKTGIENLYFRWQLLARWLLSSVFQSFIIFYFSVLTGYGGKTHGKILGQWDVATLAFSSVVIVVNLRILIGSSFLTLWHFASIFGSIVIWLIFLIIYTSVYSIWDFEENVYGQLLVPVSTLDFWFMIFLSSVAVLSVDLAIEGFQRRCMPYDYQVIQDVELSLAKDVFNR
;
A
#
# COMPACT_ATOMS: atom_id res chain seq x y z
N VAL A 1 -38.42 5.87 -3.37
CA VAL A 1 -37.99 4.83 -2.39
C VAL A 1 -36.47 4.77 -2.27
N ALA A 2 -35.72 4.54 -3.35
CA ALA A 2 -34.25 4.47 -3.31
C ALA A 2 -33.60 5.70 -2.66
N THR A 3 -34.04 6.91 -3.03
CA THR A 3 -33.61 8.18 -2.41
C THR A 3 -33.90 8.22 -0.91
N LEU A 4 -35.07 7.77 -0.46
CA LEU A 4 -35.44 7.75 0.95
C LEU A 4 -34.52 6.80 1.75
N ILE A 5 -34.22 5.60 1.24
CA ILE A 5 -33.29 4.67 1.91
C ILE A 5 -31.88 5.26 1.95
N ARG A 6 -31.43 5.84 0.84
CA ARG A 6 -30.11 6.47 0.71
C ARG A 6 -29.92 7.61 1.71
N TYR A 7 -30.83 8.56 1.76
CA TYR A 7 -30.67 9.77 2.56
C TYR A 7 -31.12 9.59 4.02
N ASN A 8 -32.21 8.85 4.28
CA ASN A 8 -32.74 8.73 5.64
C ASN A 8 -32.09 7.59 6.42
N ALA A 9 -31.79 6.45 5.78
CA ALA A 9 -31.18 5.30 6.47
C ALA A 9 -29.64 5.27 6.33
N GLY A 10 -29.06 6.14 5.49
CA GLY A 10 -27.62 6.25 5.29
C GLY A 10 -26.98 4.94 4.78
N LYS A 11 -27.74 4.11 4.06
CA LYS A 11 -27.27 2.83 3.53
C LYS A 11 -26.86 2.95 2.07
N VAL A 12 -25.89 2.13 1.66
CA VAL A 12 -25.57 1.95 0.24
C VAL A 12 -26.75 1.23 -0.42
N VAL A 13 -27.19 1.75 -1.56
CA VAL A 13 -28.38 1.28 -2.27
C VAL A 13 -27.97 0.90 -3.67
N LEU A 14 -28.33 -0.32 -4.07
CA LEU A 14 -28.15 -0.82 -5.42
C LEU A 14 -29.52 -1.07 -6.03
N CYS A 15 -29.74 -0.56 -7.23
CA CYS A 15 -30.97 -0.78 -7.99
C CYS A 15 -30.67 -1.52 -9.28
N ILE A 16 -31.60 -2.40 -9.67
CA ILE A 16 -31.50 -3.20 -10.89
C ILE A 16 -32.76 -3.00 -11.71
N GLY A 17 -32.61 -2.84 -13.03
CA GLY A 17 -33.74 -2.76 -13.95
C GLY A 17 -33.35 -3.16 -15.37
N ASP A 18 -34.31 -3.37 -16.24
CA ASP A 18 -34.11 -3.78 -17.64
C ASP A 18 -34.76 -2.84 -18.66
N GLY A 19 -35.75 -2.06 -18.21
CA GLY A 19 -36.54 -1.18 -19.06
C GLY A 19 -36.39 0.32 -18.77
N ALA A 20 -37.01 1.12 -19.65
CA ALA A 20 -37.08 2.58 -19.53
C ALA A 20 -37.67 3.07 -18.20
N ASN A 21 -38.61 2.30 -17.65
CA ASN A 21 -39.31 2.63 -16.42
C ASN A 21 -38.38 2.64 -15.20
N ASP A 22 -37.33 1.81 -15.24
CA ASP A 22 -36.40 1.65 -14.13
C ASP A 22 -35.26 2.67 -14.16
N VAL A 23 -35.12 3.45 -15.25
CA VAL A 23 -34.05 4.45 -15.41
C VAL A 23 -34.01 5.42 -14.21
N SER A 24 -35.17 5.94 -13.82
CA SER A 24 -35.26 6.86 -12.68
C SER A 24 -34.88 6.19 -11.34
N MET A 25 -35.17 4.90 -11.19
CA MET A 25 -34.82 4.12 -10.00
C MET A 25 -33.31 3.81 -9.96
N ILE A 26 -32.72 3.45 -11.10
CA ILE A 26 -31.30 3.16 -11.29
C ILE A 26 -30.47 4.43 -10.98
N GLN A 27 -30.84 5.57 -11.55
CA GLN A 27 -30.15 6.85 -11.33
C GLN A 27 -30.28 7.37 -9.89
N ALA A 28 -31.34 7.01 -9.18
CA ALA A 28 -31.54 7.39 -7.79
C ALA A 28 -30.66 6.59 -6.80
N ALA A 29 -30.13 5.44 -7.21
CA ALA A 29 -29.31 4.56 -6.37
C ALA A 29 -27.87 5.09 -6.20
N HIS A 30 -27.07 4.42 -5.36
CA HIS A 30 -25.62 4.63 -5.35
C HIS A 30 -24.93 3.84 -6.45
N ILE A 31 -25.48 2.67 -6.79
CA ILE A 31 -24.99 1.79 -7.84
C ILE A 31 -26.20 1.38 -8.68
N GLY A 32 -26.19 1.76 -9.94
CA GLY A 32 -27.21 1.41 -10.91
C GLY A 32 -26.77 0.25 -11.80
N ILE A 33 -27.55 -0.83 -11.87
CA ILE A 33 -27.26 -1.98 -12.73
C ILE A 33 -28.39 -2.19 -13.72
N ALA A 34 -28.07 -2.33 -15.00
CA ALA A 34 -29.02 -2.74 -16.01
C ALA A 34 -28.88 -4.22 -16.35
N VAL A 35 -30.01 -4.91 -16.52
CA VAL A 35 -30.06 -6.22 -17.18
C VAL A 35 -30.40 -5.98 -18.64
N ARG A 36 -29.59 -6.50 -19.56
CA ARG A 36 -29.80 -6.33 -21.00
C ARG A 36 -31.05 -7.10 -21.45
N GLY A 37 -32.17 -6.41 -21.58
CA GLY A 37 -33.41 -6.93 -22.16
C GLY A 37 -33.43 -6.85 -23.69
N GLN A 38 -34.47 -7.44 -24.30
CA GLN A 38 -34.76 -7.28 -25.73
C GLN A 38 -35.50 -5.97 -26.04
N GLU A 39 -36.11 -5.34 -25.04
CA GLU A 39 -37.08 -4.24 -25.22
C GLU A 39 -36.44 -2.83 -25.30
N GLY A 40 -35.12 -2.72 -25.17
CA GLY A 40 -34.41 -1.46 -25.41
C GLY A 40 -33.07 -1.34 -24.67
N MET A 41 -32.25 -0.36 -25.07
CA MET A 41 -30.94 -0.07 -24.44
C MET A 41 -30.98 1.08 -23.42
N GLN A 42 -32.17 1.62 -23.11
CA GLN A 42 -32.29 2.83 -22.28
C GLN A 42 -31.81 2.62 -20.84
N ALA A 43 -32.18 1.51 -20.19
CA ALA A 43 -31.68 1.16 -18.87
C ALA A 43 -30.16 0.99 -18.87
N VAL A 44 -29.62 0.31 -19.90
CA VAL A 44 -28.18 0.06 -20.08
C VAL A 44 -27.39 1.37 -20.18
N MET A 45 -27.88 2.33 -20.98
CA MET A 45 -27.22 3.63 -21.13
C MET A 45 -27.29 4.51 -19.88
N ALA A 46 -28.25 4.25 -18.98
CA ALA A 46 -28.43 5.00 -17.74
C ALA A 46 -27.83 4.32 -16.49
N SER A 47 -27.25 3.13 -16.64
CA SER A 47 -26.67 2.34 -15.55
C SER A 47 -25.15 2.44 -15.47
N ASP A 48 -24.58 2.22 -14.27
CA ASP A 48 -23.13 2.14 -14.08
C ASP A 48 -22.55 0.82 -14.61
N PHE A 49 -23.30 -0.26 -14.46
CA PHE A 49 -22.95 -1.60 -14.96
C PHE A 49 -24.09 -2.21 -15.74
N ALA A 50 -23.78 -2.86 -16.86
CA ALA A 50 -24.74 -3.62 -17.65
C ALA A 50 -24.38 -5.10 -17.64
N ILE A 51 -25.27 -5.94 -17.12
CA ILE A 51 -25.14 -7.40 -17.14
C ILE A 51 -26.14 -7.99 -18.12
N SER A 52 -25.80 -9.11 -18.76
CA SER A 52 -26.71 -9.75 -19.72
C SER A 52 -27.84 -10.53 -19.05
N GLN A 53 -27.61 -11.06 -17.86
CA GLN A 53 -28.56 -11.91 -17.14
C GLN A 53 -28.40 -11.71 -15.63
N PHE A 54 -29.50 -11.84 -14.89
CA PHE A 54 -29.51 -11.63 -13.43
C PHE A 54 -28.53 -12.53 -12.67
N ARG A 55 -28.25 -13.76 -13.15
CA ARG A 55 -27.28 -14.67 -12.51
C ARG A 55 -25.86 -14.10 -12.39
N PHE A 56 -25.46 -13.18 -13.26
CA PHE A 56 -24.14 -12.56 -13.21
C PHE A 56 -24.01 -11.49 -12.11
N LEU A 57 -25.13 -11.08 -11.51
CA LEU A 57 -25.13 -10.17 -10.36
C LEU A 57 -24.35 -10.77 -9.17
N THR A 58 -24.48 -12.07 -8.94
CA THR A 58 -23.77 -12.78 -7.88
C THR A 58 -22.27 -12.63 -8.04
N ASP A 59 -21.76 -12.81 -9.26
CA ASP A 59 -20.33 -12.69 -9.57
C ASP A 59 -19.86 -11.24 -9.46
N LEU A 60 -20.66 -10.30 -9.98
CA LEU A 60 -20.35 -8.88 -9.90
C LEU A 60 -20.22 -8.40 -8.46
N LEU A 61 -21.11 -8.82 -7.55
CA LEU A 61 -21.08 -8.37 -6.16
C LEU A 61 -20.10 -9.17 -5.30
N LEU A 62 -20.25 -10.49 -5.25
CA LEU A 62 -19.50 -11.33 -4.32
C LEU A 62 -18.03 -11.48 -4.70
N VAL A 63 -17.70 -11.36 -5.99
CA VAL A 63 -16.30 -11.42 -6.45
C VAL A 63 -15.79 -10.01 -6.68
N HIS A 64 -16.28 -9.32 -7.72
CA HIS A 64 -15.68 -8.06 -8.14
C HIS A 64 -15.92 -6.91 -7.15
N GLY A 65 -17.13 -6.77 -6.62
CA GLY A 65 -17.47 -5.73 -5.65
C GLY A 65 -16.68 -5.87 -4.36
N ARG A 66 -16.64 -7.08 -3.79
CA ARG A 66 -15.85 -7.37 -2.59
C ARG A 66 -14.34 -7.14 -2.81
N LEU A 67 -13.77 -7.71 -3.89
CA LEU A 67 -12.35 -7.54 -4.19
C LEU A 67 -11.98 -6.08 -4.37
N SER A 68 -12.77 -5.30 -5.11
CA SER A 68 -12.56 -3.87 -5.29
C SER A 68 -12.57 -3.12 -3.95
N TYR A 69 -13.52 -3.44 -3.07
CA TYR A 69 -13.57 -2.84 -1.74
C TYR A 69 -12.32 -3.15 -0.89
N VAL A 70 -11.89 -4.42 -0.85
CA VAL A 70 -10.69 -4.82 -0.09
C VAL A 70 -9.43 -4.17 -0.68
N ARG A 71 -9.25 -4.20 -2.00
CA ARG A 71 -8.11 -3.60 -2.70
C ARG A 71 -8.00 -2.10 -2.45
N ILE A 72 -9.09 -1.35 -2.63
CA ILE A 72 -9.11 0.09 -2.41
C ILE A 72 -8.82 0.40 -0.94
N SER A 73 -9.40 -0.35 0.00
CA SER A 73 -9.15 -0.15 1.44
C SER A 73 -7.67 -0.37 1.80
N LYS A 74 -7.04 -1.43 1.27
CA LYS A 74 -5.61 -1.69 1.45
C LYS A 74 -4.75 -0.59 0.83
N VAL A 75 -5.04 -0.18 -0.41
CA VAL A 75 -4.34 0.90 -1.11
C VAL A 75 -4.40 2.19 -0.32
N LEU A 76 -5.58 2.62 0.12
CA LEU A 76 -5.75 3.87 0.88
C LEU A 76 -4.95 3.82 2.19
N THR A 77 -5.09 2.74 2.94
CA THR A 77 -4.41 2.57 4.23
C THR A 77 -2.88 2.57 4.07
N TYR A 78 -2.39 1.88 3.04
CA TYR A 78 -0.97 1.83 2.72
C TYR A 78 -0.42 3.18 2.24
N VAL A 79 -1.18 3.93 1.43
CA VAL A 79 -0.82 5.28 0.99
C VAL A 79 -0.68 6.23 2.18
N PHE A 80 -1.58 6.16 3.17
CA PHE A 80 -1.43 6.93 4.40
C PHE A 80 -0.18 6.53 5.18
N TYR A 81 0.01 5.22 5.38
CA TYR A 81 1.18 4.69 6.07
C TYR A 81 2.50 5.17 5.45
N LYS A 82 2.70 5.00 4.13
CA LYS A 82 3.97 5.36 3.48
C LYS A 82 4.30 6.84 3.56
N ASN A 83 3.31 7.70 3.33
CA ASN A 83 3.51 9.15 3.34
C ASN A 83 3.81 9.64 4.76
N ILE A 84 3.14 9.07 5.76
CA ILE A 84 3.37 9.45 7.15
C ILE A 84 4.71 8.91 7.64
N THR A 85 5.15 7.72 7.22
CA THR A 85 6.50 7.23 7.51
C THR A 85 7.55 8.21 6.98
N LEU A 86 7.41 8.70 5.73
CA LEU A 86 8.33 9.69 5.15
C LEU A 86 8.33 11.00 5.95
N ILE A 87 7.15 11.60 6.14
CA ILE A 87 7.00 12.90 6.80
C ILE A 87 7.47 12.84 8.25
N MET A 88 7.12 11.78 8.98
CA MET A 88 7.51 11.64 10.38
C MET A 88 9.02 11.42 10.53
N THR A 89 9.68 10.76 9.57
CA THR A 89 11.14 10.62 9.59
C THR A 89 11.83 11.99 9.49
N GLN A 90 11.30 12.89 8.65
CA GLN A 90 11.75 14.28 8.59
C GLN A 90 11.37 15.07 9.85
N PHE A 91 10.18 14.84 10.42
CA PHE A 91 9.76 15.49 11.66
C PHE A 91 10.71 15.19 12.83
N TRP A 92 11.18 13.95 12.97
CA TRP A 92 12.15 13.59 14.01
C TRP A 92 13.48 14.36 13.86
N PHE A 93 13.92 14.59 12.63
CA PHE A 93 15.08 15.45 12.35
C PHE A 93 14.85 16.90 12.78
N THR A 94 13.66 17.44 12.54
CA THR A 94 13.32 18.81 12.97
C THR A 94 13.45 18.99 14.49
N LEU A 95 13.09 17.98 15.29
CA LEU A 95 13.31 18.00 16.74
C LEU A 95 14.80 18.02 17.08
N PHE A 96 15.60 17.23 16.38
CA PHE A 96 17.04 17.11 16.58
C PHE A 96 17.78 18.41 16.22
N CYS A 97 17.34 19.13 15.18
CA CYS A 97 17.92 20.40 14.76
C CYS A 97 17.35 21.63 15.51
N GLY A 98 16.55 21.44 16.56
CA GLY A 98 16.00 22.54 17.35
C GLY A 98 15.01 23.42 16.59
N TYR A 99 14.26 22.86 15.65
CA TYR A 99 13.26 23.55 14.82
C TYR A 99 13.82 24.63 13.87
N SER A 100 15.08 24.50 13.45
CA SER A 100 15.70 25.42 12.49
C SER A 100 15.20 25.31 11.04
N THR A 101 14.17 24.49 10.78
CA THR A 101 13.54 24.28 9.45
C THR A 101 14.54 23.90 8.36
N THR A 102 15.63 23.21 8.71
CA THR A 102 16.58 22.67 7.74
C THR A 102 15.96 21.47 7.00
N ASN A 103 16.16 21.41 5.68
CA ASN A 103 15.69 20.28 4.89
C ASN A 103 16.48 19.03 5.25
N PHE A 104 15.77 17.98 5.67
CA PHE A 104 16.40 16.69 5.90
C PHE A 104 16.64 15.97 4.58
N TYR A 105 15.61 15.82 3.76
CA TYR A 105 15.70 15.17 2.45
C TYR A 105 15.93 16.17 1.33
N ASP A 106 16.65 15.71 0.32
CA ASP A 106 16.78 16.40 -0.97
C ASP A 106 15.41 16.56 -1.66
N ASP A 107 15.21 17.70 -2.30
CA ASP A 107 13.93 18.08 -2.92
C ASP A 107 13.51 17.12 -4.04
N TRP A 108 14.47 16.59 -4.81
CA TRP A 108 14.18 15.59 -5.85
C TRP A 108 13.75 14.26 -5.24
N TYR A 109 14.31 13.88 -4.10
CA TYR A 109 13.95 12.63 -3.42
C TYR A 109 12.49 12.69 -2.98
N GLN A 110 12.10 13.79 -2.32
CA GLN A 110 10.73 14.03 -1.87
C GLN A 110 9.75 14.08 -3.05
N SER A 111 10.11 14.78 -4.13
CA SER A 111 9.24 14.97 -5.30
C SER A 111 8.98 13.65 -6.04
N LEU A 112 10.00 12.79 -6.17
CA LEU A 112 9.90 11.53 -6.92
C LEU A 112 9.42 10.35 -6.07
N TYR A 113 9.39 10.47 -4.74
CA TYR A 113 9.00 9.42 -3.81
C TYR A 113 7.66 8.75 -4.18
N ASN A 114 6.63 9.56 -4.38
CA ASN A 114 5.29 9.07 -4.66
C ASN A 114 5.10 8.62 -6.11
N VAL A 115 5.89 9.17 -7.04
CA VAL A 115 5.70 8.97 -8.48
C VAL A 115 6.51 7.79 -9.01
N LEU A 116 7.78 7.66 -8.62
CA LEU A 116 8.69 6.65 -9.15
C LEU A 116 8.99 5.54 -8.14
N PHE A 117 9.30 5.88 -6.90
CA PHE A 117 9.89 4.92 -5.96
C PHE A 117 8.87 4.05 -5.22
N THR A 118 7.61 4.47 -5.16
CA THR A 118 6.58 3.76 -4.38
C THR A 118 5.23 3.63 -5.08
N SER A 119 5.09 4.06 -6.34
CA SER A 119 3.81 3.99 -7.08
C SER A 119 3.50 2.59 -7.60
N LEU A 120 4.48 1.91 -8.22
CA LEU A 120 4.28 0.59 -8.83
C LEU A 120 3.73 -0.44 -7.85
N PRO A 121 4.23 -0.53 -6.60
CA PRO A 121 3.73 -1.52 -5.65
C PRO A 121 2.32 -1.20 -5.17
N VAL A 122 1.93 0.08 -5.11
CA VAL A 122 0.56 0.50 -4.81
C VAL A 122 -0.40 0.01 -5.90
N PHE A 123 -0.01 0.17 -7.18
CA PHE A 123 -0.80 -0.35 -8.29
C PHE A 123 -0.88 -1.88 -8.29
N ALA A 124 0.23 -2.55 -7.96
CA ALA A 124 0.25 -4.01 -7.89
C ALA A 124 -0.77 -4.55 -6.87
N ILE A 125 -0.82 -3.95 -5.67
CA ILE A 125 -1.85 -4.31 -4.67
C ILE A 125 -3.25 -3.97 -5.17
N GLY A 126 -3.44 -2.77 -5.72
CA GLY A 126 -4.75 -2.29 -6.15
C GLY A 126 -5.39 -3.11 -7.27
N ILE A 127 -4.58 -3.76 -8.11
CA ILE A 127 -5.05 -4.49 -9.29
C ILE A 127 -5.00 -6.00 -9.09
N PHE A 128 -3.91 -6.52 -8.53
CA PHE A 128 -3.62 -7.96 -8.53
C PHE A 128 -3.85 -8.64 -7.18
N ASP A 129 -3.89 -7.91 -6.06
CA ASP A 129 -4.08 -8.53 -4.75
C ASP A 129 -5.47 -9.17 -4.66
N GLN A 130 -5.52 -10.35 -4.08
CA GLN A 130 -6.75 -11.08 -3.78
C GLN A 130 -6.63 -11.50 -2.32
N ASP A 131 -7.73 -11.63 -1.60
CA ASP A 131 -7.70 -12.12 -0.23
C ASP A 131 -8.13 -13.60 -0.17
N VAL A 132 -9.05 -14.05 -1.01
CA VAL A 132 -9.42 -15.47 -1.19
C VAL A 132 -9.64 -15.73 -2.68
N SER A 133 -9.62 -17.00 -3.11
CA SER A 133 -9.94 -17.32 -4.50
C SER A 133 -11.37 -16.94 -4.89
N VAL A 134 -11.58 -16.80 -6.20
CA VAL A 134 -12.88 -16.43 -6.79
C VAL A 134 -13.94 -17.47 -6.44
N GLU A 135 -13.58 -18.75 -6.45
CA GLU A 135 -14.45 -19.87 -6.11
C GLU A 135 -14.89 -19.81 -4.65
N MET A 136 -13.94 -19.64 -3.72
CA MET A 136 -14.22 -19.54 -2.29
C MET A 136 -15.05 -18.29 -1.95
N SER A 137 -14.81 -17.18 -2.65
CA SER A 137 -15.63 -15.96 -2.50
C SER A 137 -17.12 -16.20 -2.80
N LYS A 138 -17.42 -17.05 -3.80
CA LYS A 138 -18.81 -17.42 -4.15
C LYS A 138 -19.40 -18.43 -3.17
N GLN A 139 -18.60 -19.41 -2.74
CA GLN A 139 -19.04 -20.44 -1.79
C GLN A 139 -19.30 -19.88 -0.38
N CYS A 140 -18.57 -18.83 0.01
CA CYS A 140 -18.68 -18.18 1.32
C CYS A 140 -19.21 -16.74 1.21
N PRO A 141 -20.51 -16.52 0.88
CA PRO A 141 -21.08 -15.18 0.72
C PRO A 141 -21.07 -14.35 2.01
N GLN A 142 -20.88 -14.99 3.17
CA GLN A 142 -20.73 -14.33 4.47
C GLN A 142 -19.55 -13.36 4.50
N LEU A 143 -18.50 -13.61 3.71
CA LEU A 143 -17.36 -12.70 3.56
C LEU A 143 -17.76 -11.32 3.00
N TYR A 144 -18.92 -11.20 2.34
CA TYR A 144 -19.41 -9.91 1.85
C TYR A 144 -19.86 -8.99 3.00
N LYS A 145 -20.24 -9.54 4.17
CA LYS A 145 -20.67 -8.75 5.34
C LYS A 145 -19.62 -7.76 5.82
N THR A 146 -18.33 -8.10 5.67
CA THR A 146 -17.23 -7.22 6.07
C THR A 146 -17.22 -5.89 5.31
N GLY A 147 -17.71 -5.89 4.06
CA GLY A 147 -17.90 -4.68 3.27
C GLY A 147 -19.12 -3.86 3.71
N ILE A 148 -20.22 -4.53 4.04
CA ILE A 148 -21.45 -3.87 4.54
C ILE A 148 -21.20 -3.15 5.87
N GLU A 149 -20.42 -3.77 6.77
CA GLU A 149 -20.07 -3.22 8.08
C GLU A 149 -18.85 -2.27 8.03
N ASN A 150 -18.29 -2.04 6.84
CA ASN A 150 -17.12 -1.19 6.62
C ASN A 150 -15.90 -1.54 7.49
N LEU A 151 -15.65 -2.82 7.75
CA LEU A 151 -14.66 -3.27 8.73
C LEU A 151 -13.21 -2.87 8.35
N TYR A 152 -12.91 -2.81 7.05
CA TYR A 152 -11.57 -2.49 6.54
C TYR A 152 -11.25 -0.99 6.51
N PHE A 153 -12.24 -0.12 6.70
CA PHE A 153 -12.06 1.33 6.75
C PHE A 153 -12.62 1.91 8.05
N ARG A 154 -12.41 1.23 9.17
CA ARG A 154 -12.70 1.78 10.49
C ARG A 154 -11.54 2.64 10.98
N TRP A 155 -11.86 3.76 11.64
CA TRP A 155 -10.88 4.67 12.21
C TRP A 155 -9.86 3.99 13.13
N GLN A 156 -10.26 2.94 13.85
CA GLN A 156 -9.36 2.15 14.70
C GLN A 156 -8.25 1.46 13.89
N LEU A 157 -8.60 0.90 12.73
CA LEU A 157 -7.63 0.24 11.86
C LEU A 157 -6.67 1.30 11.28
N LEU A 158 -7.22 2.40 10.76
CA LEU A 158 -6.40 3.51 10.29
C LEU A 158 -5.44 4.01 11.39
N ALA A 159 -5.93 4.25 12.59
CA ALA A 159 -5.10 4.68 13.72
C ALA A 159 -3.98 3.69 14.04
N ARG A 160 -4.23 2.37 13.97
CA ARG A 160 -3.18 1.35 14.13
C ARG A 160 -2.09 1.48 13.07
N TRP A 161 -2.46 1.68 11.80
CA TRP A 161 -1.49 1.89 10.72
C TRP A 161 -0.71 3.20 10.88
N LEU A 162 -1.38 4.26 11.34
CA LEU A 162 -0.76 5.55 11.66
C LEU A 162 0.24 5.45 12.81
N LEU A 163 -0.11 4.77 13.90
CA LEU A 163 0.81 4.57 15.01
C LEU A 163 2.01 3.71 14.59
N SER A 164 1.78 2.72 13.73
CA SER A 164 2.85 1.91 13.15
C SER A 164 3.81 2.76 12.32
N SER A 165 3.33 3.66 11.45
CA SER A 165 4.23 4.53 10.66
C SER A 165 5.03 5.50 11.53
N VAL A 166 4.43 6.04 12.60
CA VAL A 166 5.14 6.88 13.58
C VAL A 166 6.25 6.09 14.29
N PHE A 167 5.96 4.88 14.74
CA PHE A 167 6.96 4.04 15.40
C PHE A 167 8.11 3.64 14.46
N GLN A 168 7.78 3.26 13.23
CA GLN A 168 8.76 2.80 12.26
C GLN A 168 9.64 3.94 11.73
N SER A 169 9.06 5.11 11.48
CA SER A 169 9.84 6.30 11.11
C SER A 169 10.84 6.70 12.19
N PHE A 170 10.46 6.55 13.48
CA PHE A 170 11.38 6.80 14.59
C PHE A 170 12.55 5.81 14.60
N ILE A 171 12.29 4.52 14.40
CA ILE A 171 13.35 3.50 14.31
C ILE A 171 14.29 3.82 13.15
N ILE A 172 13.76 4.10 11.97
CA ILE A 172 14.56 4.41 10.78
C ILE A 172 15.43 5.65 11.04
N PHE A 173 14.84 6.71 11.59
CA PHE A 173 15.57 7.92 11.95
C PHE A 173 16.68 7.64 12.97
N TYR A 174 16.37 6.89 14.03
CA TYR A 174 17.33 6.56 15.09
C TYR A 174 18.55 5.80 14.55
N PHE A 175 18.34 4.75 13.74
CA PHE A 175 19.44 4.02 13.09
C PHE A 175 20.25 4.91 12.14
N SER A 176 19.59 5.83 11.44
CA SER A 176 20.27 6.76 10.53
C SER A 176 21.20 7.71 11.29
N VAL A 177 20.72 8.29 12.39
CA VAL A 177 21.50 9.20 13.24
C VAL A 177 22.65 8.49 13.95
N LEU A 178 22.45 7.26 14.42
CA LEU A 178 23.52 6.44 15.01
C LEU A 178 24.70 6.28 14.04
N THR A 179 24.41 6.11 12.75
CA THR A 179 25.44 6.02 11.70
C THR A 179 26.22 7.33 11.59
N GLY A 180 25.55 8.49 11.69
CA GLY A 180 26.20 9.80 11.64
C GLY A 180 27.14 10.08 12.83
N TYR A 181 26.83 9.56 14.02
CA TYR A 181 27.67 9.74 15.22
C TYR A 181 28.83 8.75 15.34
N GLY A 182 28.64 7.51 14.88
CA GLY A 182 29.62 6.43 15.04
C GLY A 182 30.35 6.01 13.76
N GLY A 183 29.79 6.29 12.58
CA GLY A 183 30.29 5.84 11.29
C GLY A 183 31.43 6.72 10.77
N LYS A 184 32.59 6.10 10.55
CA LYS A 184 33.72 6.72 9.85
C LYS A 184 33.93 6.02 8.52
N THR A 185 33.58 6.66 7.41
CA THR A 185 33.83 6.12 6.08
C THR A 185 35.22 6.58 5.63
N HIS A 186 36.17 5.63 5.55
CA HIS A 186 37.57 5.90 5.19
C HIS A 186 38.25 7.00 6.06
N GLY A 187 37.82 7.15 7.31
CA GLY A 187 38.34 8.16 8.24
C GLY A 187 37.73 9.56 8.12
N LYS A 188 36.72 9.76 7.25
CA LYS A 188 35.94 11.00 7.16
C LYS A 188 34.65 10.89 7.99
N ILE A 189 34.18 12.04 8.46
CA ILE A 189 32.91 12.17 9.17
C ILE A 189 31.78 12.23 8.12
N LEU A 190 30.70 11.50 8.35
CA LEU A 190 29.51 11.54 7.51
C LEU A 190 28.78 12.88 7.66
N GLY A 191 28.40 13.48 6.53
CA GLY A 191 27.62 14.71 6.49
C GLY A 191 26.13 14.46 6.76
N GLN A 192 25.38 15.56 6.97
CA GLN A 192 23.92 15.51 7.11
C GLN A 192 23.26 14.84 5.90
N TRP A 193 23.71 15.17 4.69
CA TRP A 193 23.18 14.62 3.44
C TRP A 193 23.37 13.10 3.31
N ASP A 194 24.46 12.57 3.88
CA ASP A 194 24.73 11.13 3.89
C ASP A 194 23.73 10.40 4.80
N VAL A 195 23.52 10.96 6.00
CA VAL A 195 22.53 10.45 6.96
C VAL A 195 21.12 10.53 6.40
N ALA A 196 20.78 11.63 5.72
CA ALA A 196 19.50 11.80 5.06
C ALA A 196 19.27 10.79 3.93
N THR A 197 20.30 10.51 3.14
CA THR A 197 20.24 9.54 2.03
C THR A 197 20.08 8.12 2.56
N LEU A 198 20.73 7.79 3.67
CA LEU A 198 20.55 6.51 4.37
C LEU A 198 19.13 6.38 4.91
N ALA A 199 18.62 7.41 5.58
CA ALA A 199 17.26 7.44 6.10
C ALA A 199 16.23 7.28 4.98
N PHE A 200 16.37 8.02 3.89
CA PHE A 200 15.45 7.94 2.75
C PHE A 200 15.50 6.57 2.07
N SER A 201 16.70 6.03 1.85
CA SER A 201 16.86 4.68 1.27
C SER A 201 16.21 3.62 2.14
N SER A 202 16.37 3.73 3.46
CA SER A 202 15.73 2.84 4.43
C SER A 202 14.20 2.97 4.38
N VAL A 203 13.65 4.19 4.29
CA VAL A 203 12.19 4.40 4.13
C VAL A 203 11.68 3.74 2.84
N VAL A 204 12.35 3.95 1.70
CA VAL A 204 11.93 3.37 0.40
C VAL A 204 11.94 1.85 0.46
N ILE A 205 12.99 1.24 1.03
CA ILE A 205 13.12 -0.22 1.12
C ILE A 205 12.09 -0.78 2.09
N VAL A 206 11.96 -0.22 3.29
CA VAL A 206 11.00 -0.67 4.31
C VAL A 206 9.57 -0.61 3.78
N VAL A 207 9.16 0.52 3.22
CA VAL A 207 7.80 0.74 2.72
C VAL A 207 7.49 -0.26 1.60
N ASN A 208 8.40 -0.45 0.64
CA ASN A 208 8.18 -1.40 -0.45
C ASN A 208 8.16 -2.86 0.02
N LEU A 209 9.05 -3.26 0.95
CA LEU A 209 9.05 -4.62 1.52
C LEU A 209 7.85 -4.87 2.43
N ARG A 210 7.32 -3.84 3.11
CA ARG A 210 6.14 -3.95 3.98
C ARG A 210 4.93 -4.51 3.25
N ILE A 211 4.81 -4.24 1.95
CA ILE A 211 3.74 -4.77 1.10
C ILE A 211 3.75 -6.30 1.08
N LEU A 212 4.93 -6.94 1.04
CA LEU A 212 5.01 -8.41 1.03
C LEU A 212 4.36 -9.03 2.25
N ILE A 213 4.42 -8.33 3.38
CA ILE A 213 3.82 -8.77 4.64
C ILE A 213 2.30 -8.59 4.60
N GLY A 214 1.82 -7.45 4.08
CA GLY A 214 0.38 -7.12 4.03
C GLY A 214 -0.41 -7.75 2.87
N SER A 215 0.28 -8.30 1.87
CA SER A 215 -0.34 -8.99 0.73
C SER A 215 -0.74 -10.42 1.09
N SER A 216 -1.93 -10.82 0.65
CA SER A 216 -2.46 -12.16 0.93
C SER A 216 -2.01 -13.19 -0.12
N PHE A 217 -2.00 -12.79 -1.39
CA PHE A 217 -1.54 -13.62 -2.50
C PHE A 217 -0.37 -12.95 -3.23
N LEU A 218 0.82 -13.53 -3.09
CA LEU A 218 2.03 -13.03 -3.72
C LEU A 218 2.15 -13.56 -5.15
N THR A 219 1.84 -12.70 -6.12
CA THR A 219 2.04 -12.99 -7.54
C THR A 219 3.40 -12.46 -8.02
N LEU A 220 3.86 -12.93 -9.18
CA LEU A 220 5.08 -12.42 -9.82
C LEU A 220 5.07 -10.89 -9.97
N TRP A 221 3.89 -10.31 -10.25
CA TRP A 221 3.72 -8.86 -10.38
C TRP A 221 4.01 -8.09 -9.09
N HIS A 222 3.68 -8.65 -7.92
CA HIS A 222 4.02 -8.03 -6.64
C HIS A 222 5.54 -7.97 -6.48
N PHE A 223 6.24 -9.09 -6.66
CA PHE A 223 7.69 -9.13 -6.58
C PHE A 223 8.35 -8.21 -7.62
N ALA A 224 7.91 -8.27 -8.88
CA ALA A 224 8.44 -7.42 -9.95
C ALA A 224 8.25 -5.93 -9.63
N SER A 225 7.08 -5.53 -9.10
CA SER A 225 6.83 -4.13 -8.73
C SER A 225 7.71 -3.66 -7.57
N ILE A 226 7.88 -4.49 -6.53
CA ILE A 226 8.62 -4.16 -5.31
C ILE A 226 10.12 -4.06 -5.59
N PHE A 227 10.70 -5.12 -6.18
CA PHE A 227 12.11 -5.12 -6.54
C PHE A 227 12.39 -4.12 -7.67
N GLY A 228 11.47 -3.95 -8.63
CA GLY A 228 11.56 -2.93 -9.66
C GLY A 228 11.64 -1.53 -9.07
N SER A 229 10.78 -1.19 -8.10
CA SER A 229 10.83 0.10 -7.41
C SER A 229 12.12 0.33 -6.61
N ILE A 230 12.64 -0.69 -5.94
CA ILE A 230 13.93 -0.61 -5.24
C ILE A 230 15.07 -0.40 -6.23
N VAL A 231 15.10 -1.14 -7.34
CA VAL A 231 16.11 -0.98 -8.39
C VAL A 231 16.03 0.39 -9.04
N ILE A 232 14.83 0.92 -9.29
CA ILE A 232 14.63 2.29 -9.80
C ILE A 232 15.22 3.31 -8.84
N TRP A 233 15.02 3.15 -7.52
CA TRP A 233 15.66 4.02 -6.52
C TRP A 233 17.19 3.95 -6.57
N LEU A 234 17.78 2.75 -6.66
CA LEU A 234 19.23 2.60 -6.74
C LEU A 234 19.83 3.17 -8.03
N ILE A 235 19.17 2.96 -9.17
CA ILE A 235 19.59 3.55 -10.45
C ILE A 235 19.48 5.07 -10.38
N PHE A 236 18.38 5.59 -9.82
CA PHE A 236 18.20 7.02 -9.64
C PHE A 236 19.32 7.61 -8.77
N LEU A 237 19.66 6.99 -7.64
CA LEU A 237 20.78 7.42 -6.81
C LEU A 237 22.08 7.53 -7.62
N ILE A 238 22.47 6.46 -8.35
CA ILE A 238 23.70 6.45 -9.15
C ILE A 238 23.70 7.55 -10.22
N ILE A 239 22.59 7.71 -10.96
CA ILE A 239 22.47 8.75 -11.99
C ILE A 239 22.52 10.15 -11.35
N TYR A 240 21.76 10.36 -10.28
CA TYR A 240 21.70 11.63 -9.55
C TYR A 240 23.09 12.05 -9.05
N THR A 241 23.81 11.14 -8.41
CA THR A 241 25.18 11.39 -7.92
C THR A 241 26.15 11.72 -9.05
N SER A 242 26.08 11.00 -10.18
CA SER A 242 27.01 11.19 -11.29
C SER A 242 26.76 12.49 -12.04
N VAL A 243 25.49 12.87 -12.25
CA VAL A 243 25.13 14.16 -12.85
C VAL A 243 25.59 15.32 -11.97
N TYR A 244 25.31 15.29 -10.65
CA TYR A 244 25.76 16.35 -9.74
C TYR A 244 27.29 16.45 -9.68
N SER A 245 28.00 15.32 -9.77
CA SER A 245 29.47 15.29 -9.79
C SER A 245 30.08 15.87 -11.06
N ILE A 246 29.38 15.81 -12.20
CA ILE A 246 29.88 16.32 -13.49
C ILE A 246 29.64 17.84 -13.63
N TRP A 247 28.54 18.34 -13.07
CA TRP A 247 28.08 19.71 -13.31
C TRP A 247 28.45 20.70 -12.20
N ASP A 248 29.14 20.26 -11.15
CA ASP A 248 29.81 21.09 -10.11
C ASP A 248 28.95 22.28 -9.62
N PHE A 249 27.65 22.07 -9.43
CA PHE A 249 26.72 23.14 -9.05
C PHE A 249 26.96 23.69 -7.63
N GLU A 250 27.66 22.95 -6.77
CA GLU A 250 28.15 23.40 -5.46
C GLU A 250 29.46 22.65 -5.10
N GLU A 251 30.52 23.39 -4.72
CA GLU A 251 31.87 22.88 -4.38
C GLU A 251 31.90 21.83 -3.25
N ASN A 252 30.77 21.55 -2.59
CA ASN A 252 30.66 20.58 -1.50
C ASN A 252 29.99 19.24 -1.88
N VAL A 253 29.40 19.09 -3.07
CA VAL A 253 28.60 17.88 -3.39
C VAL A 253 29.43 16.79 -4.08
N TYR A 254 30.66 17.09 -4.52
CA TYR A 254 31.51 16.12 -5.22
C TYR A 254 31.84 14.91 -4.34
N GLY A 255 31.22 13.76 -4.66
CA GLY A 255 31.44 12.49 -3.97
C GLY A 255 30.65 12.29 -2.67
N GLN A 256 29.90 13.29 -2.16
CA GLN A 256 29.15 13.15 -0.90
C GLN A 256 28.15 11.99 -0.95
N LEU A 257 27.44 11.79 -2.06
CA LEU A 257 26.44 10.71 -2.16
C LEU A 257 26.99 9.37 -2.67
N LEU A 258 28.11 9.36 -3.40
CA LEU A 258 28.71 8.12 -3.91
C LEU A 258 29.52 7.37 -2.83
N VAL A 259 30.16 8.13 -1.92
CA VAL A 259 30.92 7.59 -0.78
C VAL A 259 30.06 6.72 0.14
N PRO A 260 28.89 7.14 0.65
CA PRO A 260 28.05 6.30 1.50
C PRO A 260 27.56 5.04 0.76
N VAL A 261 27.10 5.17 -0.48
CA VAL A 261 26.66 4.00 -1.29
C VAL A 261 27.80 3.00 -1.53
N SER A 262 29.06 3.45 -1.57
CA SER A 262 30.22 2.57 -1.72
C SER A 262 30.64 1.88 -0.41
N THR A 263 30.10 2.29 0.74
CA THR A 263 30.52 1.78 2.05
C THR A 263 29.64 0.62 2.53
N LEU A 264 30.26 -0.38 3.16
CA LEU A 264 29.54 -1.52 3.73
C LEU A 264 28.63 -1.09 4.90
N ASP A 265 29.07 -0.11 5.69
CA ASP A 265 28.31 0.39 6.85
C ASP A 265 26.94 0.94 6.44
N PHE A 266 26.86 1.64 5.30
CA PHE A 266 25.61 2.16 4.76
C PHE A 266 24.60 1.05 4.46
N TRP A 267 25.00 0.02 3.70
CA TRP A 267 24.13 -1.12 3.37
C TRP A 267 23.78 -1.95 4.60
N PHE A 268 24.73 -2.13 5.51
CA PHE A 268 24.50 -2.84 6.76
C PHE A 268 23.46 -2.13 7.63
N MET A 269 23.51 -0.80 7.74
CA MET A 269 22.55 -0.03 8.53
C MET A 269 21.17 0.04 7.87
N ILE A 270 21.09 0.11 6.54
CA ILE A 270 19.82 -0.05 5.80
C ILE A 270 19.22 -1.43 6.08
N PHE A 271 20.03 -2.49 6.00
CA PHE A 271 19.58 -3.84 6.29
C PHE A 271 19.09 -3.98 7.74
N LEU A 272 19.88 -3.48 8.70
CA LEU A 272 19.56 -3.56 10.12
C LEU A 272 18.29 -2.79 10.47
N SER A 273 18.14 -1.55 9.97
CA SER A 273 16.92 -0.76 10.17
C SER A 273 15.69 -1.42 9.53
N SER A 274 15.86 -2.00 8.33
CA SER A 274 14.78 -2.72 7.65
C SER A 274 14.34 -3.96 8.42
N VAL A 275 15.28 -4.76 8.91
CA VAL A 275 14.98 -5.95 9.73
C VAL A 275 14.34 -5.53 11.06
N ALA A 276 14.85 -4.50 11.73
CA ALA A 276 14.29 -4.01 12.99
C ALA A 276 12.83 -3.57 12.84
N VAL A 277 12.49 -2.86 11.76
CA VAL A 277 11.12 -2.44 11.48
C VAL A 277 10.23 -3.63 11.09
N LEU A 278 10.63 -4.38 10.07
CA LEU A 278 9.79 -5.42 9.48
C LEU A 278 9.56 -6.61 10.43
N SER A 279 10.51 -6.89 11.33
CA SER A 279 10.33 -7.94 12.34
C SER A 279 9.22 -7.63 13.34
N VAL A 280 9.07 -6.36 13.75
CA VAL A 280 7.98 -5.93 14.63
C VAL A 280 6.64 -6.11 13.94
N ASP A 281 6.56 -5.72 12.67
CA ASP A 281 5.35 -5.90 11.85
C ASP A 281 4.98 -7.37 11.68
N LEU A 282 5.95 -8.22 11.36
CA LEU A 282 5.75 -9.67 11.26
C LEU A 282 5.29 -10.27 12.58
N ALA A 283 5.84 -9.84 13.71
CA ALA A 283 5.45 -10.32 15.02
C ALA A 283 4.00 -9.91 15.35
N ILE A 284 3.64 -8.65 15.08
CA ILE A 284 2.30 -8.12 15.32
C ILE A 284 1.24 -8.84 14.46
N GLU A 285 1.52 -9.04 13.18
CA GLU A 285 0.60 -9.75 12.27
C GLU A 285 0.55 -11.25 12.53
N GLY A 286 1.69 -11.88 12.81
CA GLY A 286 1.76 -13.28 13.20
C GLY A 286 0.97 -13.56 14.49
N PHE A 287 1.12 -12.69 15.49
CA PHE A 287 0.34 -12.78 16.74
C PHE A 287 -1.15 -12.59 16.49
N GLN A 288 -1.53 -11.58 15.68
CA GLN A 288 -2.94 -11.36 15.32
C GLN A 288 -3.54 -12.57 14.61
N ARG A 289 -2.87 -13.12 13.59
CA ARG A 289 -3.37 -14.28 12.83
C ARG A 289 -3.48 -15.52 13.72
N ARG A 290 -2.60 -15.69 14.71
CA ARG A 290 -2.61 -16.86 15.59
C ARG A 290 -3.65 -16.77 16.70
N CYS A 291 -3.80 -15.60 17.34
CA CYS A 291 -4.66 -15.44 18.51
C CYS A 291 -6.07 -14.94 18.18
N MET A 292 -6.22 -14.12 17.14
CA MET A 292 -7.49 -13.48 16.76
C MET A 292 -7.61 -13.42 15.23
N PRO A 293 -7.72 -14.58 14.53
CA PRO A 293 -7.80 -14.61 13.08
C PRO A 293 -9.07 -13.93 12.57
N TYR A 294 -8.96 -13.24 11.44
CA TYR A 294 -10.12 -12.73 10.71
C TYR A 294 -10.79 -13.84 9.90
N ASP A 295 -12.09 -13.70 9.61
CA ASP A 295 -12.87 -14.70 8.85
C ASP A 295 -12.21 -15.09 7.52
N TYR A 296 -11.64 -14.11 6.79
CA TYR A 296 -10.94 -14.40 5.54
C TYR A 296 -9.65 -15.21 5.74
N GLN A 297 -8.93 -15.01 6.86
CA GLN A 297 -7.71 -15.76 7.18
C GLN A 297 -8.04 -17.22 7.50
N VAL A 298 -9.15 -17.47 8.21
CA VAL A 298 -9.64 -18.84 8.48
C VAL A 298 -9.98 -19.54 7.16
N ILE A 299 -10.63 -18.85 6.23
CA ILE A 299 -10.99 -19.42 4.92
C ILE A 299 -9.74 -19.69 4.06
N GLN A 300 -8.73 -18.82 4.10
CA GLN A 300 -7.44 -19.08 3.46
C GLN A 300 -6.77 -20.35 4.01
N ASP A 301 -6.81 -20.58 5.32
CA ASP A 301 -6.21 -21.76 5.95
C ASP A 301 -6.95 -23.04 5.52
N VAL A 302 -8.29 -22.99 5.40
CA VAL A 302 -9.10 -24.09 4.86
C VAL A 302 -8.77 -24.34 3.39
N GLU A 303 -8.71 -23.30 2.56
CA GLU A 303 -8.36 -23.41 1.14
C GLU A 303 -6.99 -24.06 0.95
N LEU A 304 -6.01 -23.65 1.75
CA LEU A 304 -4.66 -24.19 1.71
C LEU A 304 -4.60 -25.66 2.19
N SER A 305 -5.45 -26.06 3.14
CA SER A 305 -5.57 -27.47 3.56
C SER A 305 -6.15 -28.35 2.44
N LEU A 306 -7.20 -27.87 1.76
CA LEU A 306 -7.82 -28.57 0.63
C LEU A 306 -6.85 -28.73 -0.54
N ALA A 307 -6.08 -27.68 -0.86
CA ALA A 307 -5.07 -27.73 -1.93
C ALA A 307 -3.97 -28.77 -1.64
N LYS A 308 -3.55 -28.91 -0.38
CA LYS A 308 -2.56 -29.92 0.03
C LYS A 308 -3.10 -31.35 -0.11
N ASP A 309 -4.36 -31.57 0.27
CA ASP A 309 -4.99 -32.89 0.16
C ASP A 309 -5.16 -33.34 -1.29
N VAL A 310 -5.39 -32.40 -2.22
CA VAL A 310 -5.43 -32.68 -3.66
C VAL A 310 -4.03 -33.00 -4.21
N PHE A 311 -2.99 -32.29 -3.77
CA PHE A 311 -1.61 -32.53 -4.23
C PHE A 311 -1.02 -33.85 -3.70
N ASN A 312 -1.45 -34.30 -2.53
CA ASN A 312 -0.99 -35.55 -1.91
C ASN A 312 -1.71 -36.82 -2.46
N ARG A 313 -2.68 -36.66 -3.36
CA ARG A 313 -3.36 -37.77 -4.06
C ARG A 313 -2.81 -37.93 -5.47
#